data_AF-A0A952SNK5-F1
#
_entry.id   AF-A0A952SNK5-F1
#
_cell.length_a   1.000
_cell.length_b   1.000
_cell.length_c   1.000
_cell.angle_alpha   90.00
_cell.angle_beta   90.00
_cell.angle_gamma   90.00
#
_symmetry.space_group_name_H-M   'P 1'
#
loop_
_entity.id
_entity.type
_entity.pdbx_description
1 polymer ?
#
loop_
_entity_poly.entity_id
_entity_poly.type
_entity_poly.pdbx_seq_one_letter_code
_entity_poly.pdbx_strand_id
1 'polypeptide(L)'
;MSTSPGVAQQAAAVLAQCSGFIEILPDAVYIAPSSTIKGGSIGTHVRHTLDHFRALLDGHARGEAVLYDQRARGVPVETNRAEALDAAERLLEAIVALDAAALEAPVRVQIMLAADGTTAELGSTLGRELAFASHHAIHHCAMMNAIALEHGQQAQDGFGKAPSTLCHQVLSSGHQGQTPALATPAHDLQAQPPGLSAHLSLTEYKTTNPQTSPAR
;
A
#
# COMPACT_ATOMS: atom_id res chain seq x y z
N MET A 1 7.06 27.85 -5.48
CA MET A 1 7.66 27.01 -4.42
C MET A 1 7.32 25.56 -4.78
N SER A 2 8.32 24.75 -5.15
CA SER A 2 8.09 23.34 -5.47
C SER A 2 7.48 22.62 -4.28
N THR A 3 6.27 22.11 -4.44
CA THR A 3 5.57 21.31 -3.45
C THR A 3 6.36 20.01 -3.26
N SER A 4 7.00 19.86 -2.09
CA SER A 4 7.41 18.52 -1.66
C SER A 4 6.14 17.66 -1.63
N PRO A 5 6.11 16.51 -2.31
CA PRO A 5 4.91 15.68 -2.31
C PRO A 5 4.61 15.23 -0.88
N GLY A 6 3.35 15.40 -0.45
CA GLY A 6 2.90 15.05 0.90
C GLY A 6 3.02 13.55 1.17
N VAL A 7 3.11 13.16 2.45
CA VAL A 7 3.28 11.76 2.86
C VAL A 7 2.22 10.83 2.26
N ALA A 8 0.96 11.28 2.18
CA ALA A 8 -0.13 10.51 1.57
C ALA A 8 0.12 10.22 0.07
N GLN A 9 0.60 11.21 -0.69
CA GLN A 9 0.91 11.03 -2.11
C GLN A 9 2.05 10.02 -2.30
N GLN A 10 3.07 10.06 -1.44
CA GLN A 10 4.19 9.12 -1.50
C GLN A 10 3.78 7.70 -1.07
N ALA A 11 2.94 7.58 -0.05
CA ALA A 11 2.37 6.31 0.36
C ALA A 11 1.53 5.67 -0.74
N ALA A 12 0.66 6.46 -1.39
CA ALA A 12 -0.13 6.02 -2.53
C ALA A 12 0.77 5.56 -3.69
N ALA A 13 1.85 6.29 -3.99
CA ALA A 13 2.79 5.89 -5.04
C ALA A 13 3.47 4.54 -4.74
N VAL A 14 3.86 4.28 -3.48
CA VAL A 14 4.45 2.99 -3.07
C VAL A 14 3.44 1.85 -3.24
N LEU A 15 2.21 2.05 -2.79
CA LEU A 15 1.17 1.03 -2.89
C LEU A 15 0.75 0.78 -4.35
N ALA A 16 0.73 1.82 -5.19
CA ALA A 16 0.49 1.71 -6.62
C ALA A 16 1.62 0.93 -7.33
N GLN A 17 2.89 1.15 -6.96
CA GLN A 17 4.01 0.35 -7.47
C GLN A 17 3.88 -1.13 -7.10
N CYS A 18 3.46 -1.42 -5.85
CA CYS A 18 3.17 -2.78 -5.41
C CYS A 18 2.05 -3.41 -6.25
N SER A 19 0.95 -2.69 -6.45
CA SER A 19 -0.20 -3.15 -7.24
C SER A 19 0.18 -3.40 -8.71
N GLY A 20 0.91 -2.48 -9.34
CA GLY A 20 1.37 -2.66 -10.73
C GLY A 20 2.34 -3.84 -10.88
N PHE A 21 3.16 -4.13 -9.86
CA PHE A 21 3.98 -5.34 -9.85
C PHE A 21 3.12 -6.61 -9.74
N ILE A 22 2.10 -6.60 -8.88
CA ILE A 22 1.15 -7.72 -8.74
C ILE A 22 0.40 -7.95 -10.06
N GLU A 23 0.00 -6.90 -10.76
CA GLU A 23 -0.79 -6.97 -12.00
C GLU A 23 -0.07 -7.73 -13.12
N ILE A 24 1.25 -7.63 -13.21
CA ILE A 24 2.04 -8.27 -14.28
C ILE A 24 2.48 -9.71 -13.97
N LEU A 25 2.30 -10.18 -12.73
CA LEU A 25 2.77 -11.50 -12.33
C LEU A 25 1.83 -12.62 -12.82
N PRO A 26 2.39 -13.77 -13.26
CA PRO A 26 1.62 -15.00 -13.38
C PRO A 26 1.11 -15.48 -12.03
N ASP A 27 -0.14 -15.97 -11.96
CA ASP A 27 -0.74 -16.49 -10.72
C ASP A 27 0.10 -17.61 -10.09
N ALA A 28 0.71 -18.47 -10.92
CA ALA A 28 1.59 -19.53 -10.46
C ALA A 28 2.82 -18.99 -9.71
N VAL A 29 3.38 -17.85 -10.12
CA VAL A 29 4.53 -17.21 -9.45
C VAL A 29 4.08 -16.48 -8.18
N TYR A 30 2.90 -15.87 -8.21
CA TYR A 30 2.33 -15.15 -7.07
C TYR A 30 2.24 -16.03 -5.81
N ILE A 31 1.83 -17.28 -5.99
CA ILE A 31 1.67 -18.27 -4.90
C ILE A 31 2.91 -19.13 -4.67
N ALA A 32 3.91 -19.07 -5.56
CA ALA A 32 5.06 -19.95 -5.48
C ALA A 32 5.85 -19.72 -4.18
N PRO A 33 6.21 -20.79 -3.47
CA PRO A 33 7.04 -20.67 -2.28
C PRO A 33 8.44 -20.19 -2.67
N SER A 34 9.02 -19.35 -1.83
CA SER A 34 10.43 -18.99 -1.95
C SER A 34 11.34 -20.11 -1.48
N SER A 35 12.41 -20.31 -2.22
CA SER A 35 13.52 -21.20 -1.88
C SER A 35 14.46 -20.59 -0.84
N THR A 36 14.59 -19.26 -0.79
CA THR A 36 15.48 -18.55 0.15
C THR A 36 14.72 -18.07 1.40
N ILE A 37 13.52 -17.54 1.22
CA ILE A 37 12.69 -16.96 2.30
C ILE A 37 11.70 -18.03 2.76
N LYS A 38 12.14 -18.86 3.72
CA LYS A 38 11.34 -20.00 4.22
C LYS A 38 9.96 -19.58 4.71
N GLY A 39 8.92 -20.26 4.19
CA GLY A 39 7.53 -20.02 4.57
C GLY A 39 6.92 -18.76 3.95
N GLY A 40 7.60 -18.10 3.01
CA GLY A 40 7.09 -16.94 2.28
C GLY A 40 6.80 -17.24 0.81
N SER A 41 5.80 -16.55 0.27
CA SER A 41 5.52 -16.35 -1.16
C SER A 41 5.30 -14.85 -1.44
N ILE A 42 5.21 -14.46 -2.71
CA ILE A 42 4.84 -13.07 -3.05
C ILE A 42 3.51 -12.70 -2.41
N GLY A 43 2.48 -13.56 -2.53
CA GLY A 43 1.17 -13.32 -1.92
C GLY A 43 1.21 -13.12 -0.40
N THR A 44 2.05 -13.85 0.33
CA THR A 44 2.20 -13.63 1.79
C THR A 44 2.82 -12.27 2.14
N HIS A 45 3.73 -11.77 1.31
CA HIS A 45 4.32 -10.45 1.48
C HIS A 45 3.34 -9.34 1.09
N VAL A 46 2.59 -9.52 0.00
CA VAL A 46 1.50 -8.62 -0.38
C VAL A 46 0.49 -8.49 0.74
N ARG A 47 -0.02 -9.62 1.27
CA ARG A 47 -0.95 -9.61 2.40
C ARG A 47 -0.39 -8.82 3.58
N HIS A 48 0.88 -9.01 3.92
CA HIS A 48 1.51 -8.31 5.04
C HIS A 48 1.66 -6.80 4.80
N THR A 49 1.97 -6.39 3.57
CA THR A 49 1.99 -4.98 3.16
C THR A 49 0.60 -4.36 3.29
N LEU A 50 -0.44 -5.01 2.75
CA LEU A 50 -1.81 -4.49 2.79
C LEU A 50 -2.36 -4.45 4.23
N ASP A 51 -2.01 -5.43 5.07
CA ASP A 51 -2.39 -5.44 6.49
C ASP A 51 -1.89 -4.19 7.24
N HIS A 52 -0.68 -3.69 6.92
CA HIS A 52 -0.14 -2.50 7.58
C HIS A 52 -0.96 -1.25 7.28
N PHE A 53 -1.24 -1.00 6.00
CA PHE A 53 -2.07 0.13 5.59
C PHE A 53 -3.48 -0.01 6.15
N ARG A 54 -4.07 -1.21 6.08
CA ARG A 54 -5.40 -1.47 6.63
C ARG A 54 -5.47 -1.23 8.13
N ALA A 55 -4.54 -1.80 8.91
CA ALA A 55 -4.52 -1.65 10.37
C ALA A 55 -4.42 -0.18 10.79
N LEU A 56 -3.62 0.60 10.05
CA LEU A 56 -3.47 2.03 10.28
C LEU A 56 -4.78 2.79 10.01
N LEU A 57 -5.37 2.59 8.83
CA LEU A 57 -6.58 3.30 8.41
C LEU A 57 -7.80 2.90 9.26
N ASP A 58 -7.96 1.61 9.56
CA ASP A 58 -9.02 1.10 10.43
C ASP A 58 -8.88 1.65 11.85
N GLY A 59 -7.66 1.62 12.41
CA GLY A 59 -7.39 2.15 13.75
C GLY A 59 -7.71 3.65 13.83
N HIS A 60 -7.29 4.42 12.83
CA HIS A 60 -7.62 5.84 12.74
C HIS A 60 -9.13 6.08 12.63
N ALA A 61 -9.83 5.37 11.73
CA ALA A 61 -11.26 5.55 11.51
C ALA A 61 -12.11 5.17 12.73
N ARG A 62 -11.66 4.20 13.53
CA ARG A 62 -12.37 3.72 14.73
C ARG A 62 -11.93 4.41 16.03
N GLY A 63 -10.85 5.19 16.01
CA GLY A 63 -10.23 5.73 17.24
C GLY A 63 -9.57 4.65 18.11
N GLU A 64 -9.21 3.52 17.51
CA GLU A 64 -8.59 2.37 18.17
C GLU A 64 -7.06 2.41 18.04
N ALA A 65 -6.37 1.58 18.84
CA ALA A 65 -4.94 1.41 18.64
C ALA A 65 -4.67 0.70 17.31
N VAL A 66 -3.62 1.09 16.60
CA VAL A 66 -3.12 0.43 15.41
C VAL A 66 -2.38 -0.85 15.83
N LEU A 67 -2.84 -1.99 15.30
CA LEU A 67 -2.39 -3.34 15.71
C LEU A 67 -1.66 -4.03 14.54
N TYR A 68 -0.45 -3.59 14.20
CA TYR A 68 0.31 -4.14 13.05
C TYR A 68 0.63 -5.64 13.18
N ASP A 69 0.76 -6.13 14.41
CA ASP A 69 1.10 -7.54 14.67
C ASP A 69 -0.10 -8.48 14.54
N GLN A 70 -1.32 -7.93 14.52
CA GLN A 70 -2.53 -8.71 14.28
C GLN A 70 -2.68 -8.99 12.79
N ARG A 71 -2.41 -10.24 12.43
CA ARG A 71 -2.45 -10.71 11.05
C ARG A 71 -3.36 -11.90 10.91
N ALA A 72 -4.31 -11.81 9.97
CA ALA A 72 -5.05 -12.96 9.50
C ALA A 72 -4.16 -13.74 8.51
N ARG A 73 -4.10 -15.06 8.66
CA ARG A 73 -3.31 -15.96 7.80
C ARG A 73 -4.22 -16.89 7.04
N GLY A 74 -3.79 -17.36 5.86
CA GLY A 74 -4.61 -18.21 5.01
C GLY A 74 -5.83 -17.47 4.43
N VAL A 75 -5.72 -16.15 4.29
CA VAL A 75 -6.76 -15.31 3.68
C VAL A 75 -6.63 -15.31 2.15
N PRO A 76 -7.72 -15.04 1.40
CA PRO A 76 -7.70 -15.08 -0.07
C PRO A 76 -6.59 -14.23 -0.69
N VAL A 77 -6.26 -13.07 -0.12
CA VAL A 77 -5.17 -12.19 -0.57
C VAL A 77 -3.82 -12.93 -0.69
N GLU A 78 -3.55 -13.98 0.09
CA GLU A 78 -2.27 -14.71 -0.01
C GLU A 78 -2.17 -15.59 -1.27
N THR A 79 -3.30 -15.92 -1.90
CA THR A 79 -3.37 -16.92 -2.97
C THR A 79 -4.17 -16.48 -4.21
N ASN A 80 -4.97 -15.43 -4.09
CA ASN A 80 -5.77 -14.86 -5.16
C ASN A 80 -5.29 -13.44 -5.47
N ARG A 81 -4.73 -13.27 -6.65
CA ARG A 81 -4.14 -12.02 -7.11
C ARG A 81 -5.18 -10.92 -7.35
N ALA A 82 -6.38 -11.28 -7.81
CA ALA A 82 -7.47 -10.33 -8.01
C ALA A 82 -7.93 -9.74 -6.67
N GLU A 83 -8.12 -10.59 -5.65
CA GLU A 83 -8.47 -10.14 -4.29
C GLU A 83 -7.41 -9.20 -3.69
N ALA A 84 -6.13 -9.44 -4.00
CA ALA A 84 -5.05 -8.58 -3.57
C ALA A 84 -5.06 -7.22 -4.27
N LEU A 85 -5.33 -7.18 -5.58
CA LEU A 85 -5.45 -5.95 -6.35
C LEU A 85 -6.66 -5.13 -5.88
N ASP A 86 -7.83 -5.75 -5.71
CA ASP A 86 -9.04 -5.10 -5.21
C ASP A 86 -8.81 -4.53 -3.80
N ALA A 87 -8.09 -5.26 -2.94
CA ALA A 87 -7.74 -4.76 -1.61
C ALA A 87 -6.78 -3.58 -1.66
N ALA A 88 -5.81 -3.60 -2.58
CA ALA A 88 -4.87 -2.49 -2.75
C ALA A 88 -5.57 -1.24 -3.31
N GLU A 89 -6.51 -1.39 -4.25
CA GLU A 89 -7.30 -0.29 -4.80
C GLU A 89 -8.11 0.44 -3.71
N ARG A 90 -8.83 -0.30 -2.86
CA ARG A 90 -9.57 0.29 -1.73
C ARG A 90 -8.66 1.07 -0.77
N LEU A 91 -7.47 0.55 -0.51
CA LEU A 91 -6.49 1.22 0.35
C LEU A 91 -5.90 2.46 -0.32
N LEU A 92 -5.66 2.41 -1.64
CA LEU A 92 -5.23 3.57 -2.42
C LEU A 92 -6.26 4.69 -2.34
N GLU A 93 -7.54 4.39 -2.60
CA GLU A 93 -8.65 5.35 -2.49
C GLU A 93 -8.72 6.00 -1.10
N ALA A 94 -8.58 5.20 -0.04
CA ALA A 94 -8.58 5.71 1.32
C ALA A 94 -7.37 6.62 1.62
N ILE A 95 -6.18 6.25 1.14
CA ILE A 95 -4.96 7.05 1.35
C ILE A 95 -5.03 8.39 0.62
N VAL A 96 -5.52 8.41 -0.63
CA VAL A 96 -5.61 9.66 -1.41
C VAL A 96 -6.67 10.62 -0.88
N ALA A 97 -7.65 10.11 -0.13
CA ALA A 97 -8.68 10.91 0.52
C ALA A 97 -8.21 11.59 1.82
N LEU A 98 -7.02 11.25 2.34
CA LEU A 98 -6.49 11.87 3.56
C LEU A 98 -6.10 13.33 3.31
N ASP A 99 -6.64 14.23 4.12
CA ASP A 99 -6.24 15.63 4.14
C ASP A 99 -5.11 15.91 5.15
N ALA A 100 -4.61 17.15 5.14
CA ALA A 100 -3.54 17.55 6.04
C ALA A 100 -3.93 17.45 7.53
N ALA A 101 -5.19 17.67 7.89
CA ALA A 101 -5.66 17.59 9.26
C ALA A 101 -5.70 16.13 9.74
N ALA A 102 -6.12 15.20 8.89
CA ALA A 102 -6.09 13.77 9.16
C ALA A 102 -4.66 13.29 9.40
N LEU A 103 -3.70 13.74 8.59
CA LEU A 103 -2.29 13.34 8.74
C LEU A 103 -1.67 13.80 10.07
N GLU A 104 -2.11 14.91 10.63
CA GLU A 104 -1.66 15.40 11.95
C GLU A 104 -2.43 14.75 13.13
N ALA A 105 -3.48 13.97 12.85
CA ALA A 105 -4.29 13.37 13.90
C ALA A 105 -3.45 12.39 14.75
N PRO A 106 -3.57 12.45 16.09
CA PRO A 106 -2.86 11.53 16.97
C PRO A 106 -3.41 10.11 16.81
N VAL A 107 -2.51 9.13 16.84
CA VAL A 107 -2.85 7.71 16.85
C VAL A 107 -2.08 7.00 17.97
N ARG A 108 -2.61 5.87 18.42
CA ARG A 108 -1.94 4.97 19.36
C ARG A 108 -1.53 3.71 18.62
N VAL A 109 -0.32 3.24 18.83
CA VAL A 109 0.19 2.01 18.21
C VAL A 109 0.47 1.00 19.31
N GLN A 110 -0.06 -0.21 19.17
CA GLN A 110 0.27 -1.32 20.05
C GLN A 110 1.17 -2.30 19.29
N ILE A 111 2.36 -2.54 19.83
CA ILE A 111 3.38 -3.36 19.19
C ILE A 111 3.92 -4.42 20.14
N MET A 112 4.05 -5.64 19.63
CA MET A 112 4.63 -6.79 20.32
C MET A 112 6.14 -6.82 20.06
N LEU A 113 6.93 -6.53 21.10
CA LEU A 113 8.40 -6.49 21.00
C LEU A 113 9.08 -7.75 21.54
N ALA A 114 8.30 -8.63 22.19
CA ALA A 114 8.77 -9.88 22.78
C ALA A 114 7.87 -11.06 22.34
N ALA A 115 8.46 -12.24 22.25
CA ALA A 115 7.75 -13.46 21.82
C ALA A 115 6.76 -14.01 22.85
N ASP A 116 6.70 -13.42 24.05
CA ASP A 116 5.80 -13.81 25.13
C ASP A 116 4.39 -13.19 25.00
N GLY A 117 4.16 -12.41 23.94
CA GLY A 117 2.88 -11.76 23.69
C GLY A 117 2.74 -10.39 24.35
N THR A 118 3.74 -9.93 25.10
CA THR A 118 3.72 -8.61 25.74
C THR A 118 3.75 -7.50 24.70
N THR A 119 2.82 -6.56 24.82
CA THR A 119 2.72 -5.40 23.94
C THR A 119 3.11 -4.10 24.65
N ALA A 120 3.78 -3.21 23.95
CA ALA A 120 3.96 -1.81 24.33
C ALA A 120 2.97 -0.92 23.56
N GLU A 121 2.44 0.11 24.21
CA GLU A 121 1.63 1.14 23.56
C GLU A 121 2.45 2.44 23.41
N LEU A 122 2.43 3.02 22.21
CA LEU A 122 3.18 4.23 21.85
C LEU A 122 2.24 5.25 21.19
N GLY A 123 2.45 6.54 21.48
CA GLY A 123 1.79 7.63 20.77
C GLY A 123 2.50 7.97 19.46
N SER A 124 1.73 8.31 18.43
CA SER A 124 2.23 8.72 17.11
C SER A 124 1.22 9.66 16.42
N THR A 125 1.43 9.96 15.13
CA THR A 125 0.45 10.63 14.26
C THR A 125 0.14 9.77 13.03
N LEU A 126 -1.03 9.96 12.42
CA LEU A 126 -1.41 9.21 11.21
C LEU A 126 -0.36 9.36 10.10
N GLY A 127 0.15 10.58 9.86
CA GLY A 127 1.16 10.84 8.85
C GLY A 127 2.49 10.15 9.16
N ARG A 128 2.94 10.13 10.42
CA ARG A 128 4.14 9.40 10.82
C ARG A 128 3.99 7.90 10.59
N GLU A 129 2.86 7.34 10.99
CA GLU A 129 2.57 5.91 10.81
C GLU A 129 2.38 5.53 9.34
N LEU A 130 1.82 6.43 8.52
CA LEU A 130 1.70 6.22 7.08
C LEU A 130 3.07 6.19 6.40
N ALA A 131 4.01 7.03 6.85
CA ALA A 131 5.40 6.97 6.41
C ALA A 131 6.09 5.66 6.84
N PHE A 132 5.82 5.18 8.05
CA PHE A 132 6.31 3.88 8.53
C PHE A 132 5.76 2.72 7.68
N ALA A 133 4.45 2.65 7.47
CA ALA A 133 3.81 1.64 6.63
C ALA A 133 4.36 1.65 5.20
N SER A 134 4.64 2.84 4.65
CA SER A 134 5.27 3.00 3.33
C SER A 134 6.70 2.46 3.29
N HIS A 135 7.50 2.74 4.31
CA HIS A 135 8.86 2.20 4.42
C HIS A 135 8.86 0.67 4.56
N HIS A 136 7.94 0.13 5.36
CA HIS A 136 7.73 -1.30 5.53
C HIS A 136 7.27 -1.96 4.22
N ALA A 137 6.38 -1.30 3.48
CA ALA A 137 5.95 -1.74 2.16
C ALA A 137 7.12 -1.83 1.17
N ILE A 138 8.00 -0.82 1.11
CA ILE A 138 9.20 -0.85 0.26
C ILE A 138 10.10 -2.03 0.61
N HIS A 139 10.30 -2.31 1.91
CA HIS A 139 11.05 -3.48 2.36
C HIS A 139 10.43 -4.78 1.84
N HIS A 140 9.11 -4.93 1.92
CA HIS A 140 8.43 -6.09 1.36
C HIS A 140 8.43 -6.15 -0.16
N CYS A 141 8.39 -5.02 -0.86
CA CYS A 141 8.59 -4.99 -2.32
C CYS A 141 9.98 -5.53 -2.69
N ALA A 142 11.01 -5.26 -1.89
CA ALA A 142 12.34 -5.84 -2.09
C ALA A 142 12.32 -7.37 -1.94
N MET A 143 11.63 -7.90 -0.93
CA MET A 143 11.46 -9.34 -0.72
C MET A 143 10.66 -9.98 -1.86
N MET A 144 9.56 -9.36 -2.28
CA MET A 144 8.75 -9.80 -3.41
C MET A 144 9.56 -9.87 -4.70
N ASN A 145 10.39 -8.87 -4.97
CA ASN A 145 11.30 -8.86 -6.11
C ASN A 145 12.32 -10.01 -6.05
N ALA A 146 12.91 -10.26 -4.89
CA ALA A 146 13.83 -11.38 -4.70
C ALA A 146 13.15 -12.72 -4.99
N ILE A 147 11.93 -12.94 -4.51
CA ILE A 147 11.17 -14.17 -4.78
C ILE A 147 10.82 -14.27 -6.26
N ALA A 148 10.41 -13.18 -6.89
CA ALA A 148 10.07 -13.17 -8.31
C ALA A 148 11.27 -13.56 -9.20
N LEU A 149 12.48 -13.10 -8.84
CA LEU A 149 13.72 -13.50 -9.51
C LEU A 149 14.02 -15.00 -9.37
N GLU A 150 13.69 -15.63 -8.25
CA GLU A 150 13.80 -17.10 -8.08
C GLU A 150 12.96 -17.86 -9.10
N HIS A 151 11.85 -17.26 -9.56
CA HIS A 151 10.91 -17.83 -10.52
C HIS A 151 11.04 -17.22 -11.93
N GLY A 152 12.19 -16.60 -12.23
CA GLY A 152 12.51 -16.07 -13.56
C GLY A 152 11.69 -14.84 -13.97
N GLN A 153 11.06 -14.15 -13.02
CA GLN A 153 10.35 -12.90 -13.27
C GLN A 153 11.24 -11.70 -12.93
N GLN A 154 11.11 -10.62 -13.69
CA GLN A 154 11.81 -9.36 -13.43
C GLN A 154 10.81 -8.27 -13.07
N ALA A 155 11.02 -7.61 -11.93
CA ALA A 155 10.28 -6.41 -11.61
C ALA A 155 10.79 -5.21 -12.44
N GLN A 156 9.96 -4.18 -12.54
CA GLN A 156 10.35 -2.89 -13.11
C GLN A 156 11.55 -2.27 -12.37
N ASP A 157 12.34 -1.47 -13.08
CA ASP A 157 13.50 -0.80 -12.51
C ASP A 157 13.11 0.07 -11.31
N GLY A 158 13.81 -0.16 -10.20
CA GLY A 158 13.59 0.57 -8.95
C GLY A 158 12.54 -0.03 -8.01
N PHE A 159 11.79 -1.06 -8.43
CA PHE A 159 10.87 -1.75 -7.55
C PHE A 159 11.58 -2.35 -6.33
N GLY A 160 11.07 -2.05 -5.13
CA GLY A 160 11.67 -2.48 -3.87
C GLY A 160 12.99 -1.78 -3.51
N LYS A 161 13.43 -0.76 -4.25
CA LYS A 161 14.60 0.06 -3.88
C LYS A 161 14.16 1.23 -3.01
N ALA A 162 14.95 1.56 -1.99
CA ALA A 162 14.70 2.73 -1.18
C ALA A 162 14.77 4.02 -2.03
N PRO A 163 13.88 5.00 -1.84
CA PRO A 163 13.91 6.27 -2.57
C PRO A 163 15.25 7.00 -2.47
N SER A 164 15.94 6.91 -1.32
CA SER A 164 17.29 7.47 -1.13
C SER A 164 18.33 6.81 -2.04
N THR A 165 18.24 5.50 -2.26
CA THR A 165 19.11 4.76 -3.19
C THR A 165 18.87 5.19 -4.63
N LEU A 166 17.60 5.33 -5.03
CA LEU A 166 17.24 5.82 -6.37
C LEU A 166 17.72 7.26 -6.59
N CYS A 167 17.52 8.13 -5.60
CA CYS A 167 18.02 9.49 -5.62
C CYS A 167 19.55 9.52 -5.80
N HIS A 168 20.28 8.72 -5.02
CA HIS A 168 21.74 8.61 -5.15
C HIS A 168 22.17 8.12 -6.53
N GLN A 169 21.48 7.13 -7.12
CA GLN A 169 21.76 6.64 -8.48
C GLN A 169 21.56 7.73 -9.53
N VAL A 170 20.46 8.47 -9.48
CA VAL A 170 20.20 9.61 -10.39
C VAL A 170 21.30 10.67 -10.26
N LEU A 171 21.66 11.04 -9.02
CA LEU A 171 22.71 12.03 -8.76
C LEU A 171 24.11 11.55 -9.20
N SER A 172 24.40 10.27 -9.04
CA SER A 172 25.69 9.67 -9.43
C SER A 172 25.82 9.47 -10.93
N SER A 173 24.73 9.11 -11.62
CA SER A 173 24.67 9.00 -13.08
C SER A 173 24.73 10.37 -13.78
N GLY A 174 24.40 11.45 -13.08
CA GLY A 174 24.49 12.83 -13.57
C GLY A 174 25.91 13.43 -13.68
N HIS A 175 26.99 12.67 -13.41
CA HIS A 175 28.37 13.14 -13.54
C HIS A 175 29.11 12.66 -14.81
N GLN A 176 28.40 12.13 -15.81
CA GLN A 176 28.90 12.00 -17.18
C GLN A 176 27.91 12.62 -18.17
N GLY A 177 28.16 13.87 -18.56
CA GLY A 177 27.66 14.48 -19.79
C GLY A 177 26.22 15.03 -19.78
N GLN A 178 26.13 16.35 -19.81
CA GLN A 178 24.99 17.16 -20.30
C GLN A 178 23.64 17.00 -19.56
N THR A 179 23.21 18.10 -18.95
CA THR A 179 21.86 18.29 -18.37
C THR A 179 20.77 18.04 -19.40
N PRO A 180 19.83 17.10 -19.17
CA PRO A 180 18.59 17.06 -19.91
C PRO A 180 17.64 18.15 -19.35
N ALA A 181 17.19 19.05 -20.22
CA ALA A 181 16.10 19.95 -19.90
C ALA A 181 14.84 19.12 -19.63
N LEU A 182 14.17 19.42 -18.52
CA LEU A 182 12.89 18.83 -18.14
C LEU A 182 11.85 19.18 -19.21
N ALA A 183 11.53 18.24 -20.11
CA ALA A 183 10.45 18.41 -21.07
C ALA A 183 9.12 18.47 -20.29
N THR A 184 8.51 19.65 -20.27
CA THR A 184 7.14 19.83 -19.80
C THR A 184 6.20 19.28 -20.88
N PRO A 185 5.23 18.40 -20.58
CA PRO A 185 4.17 18.14 -21.53
C PRO A 185 3.25 19.38 -21.53
N ALA A 186 3.27 20.12 -22.63
CA ALA A 186 2.23 21.10 -22.92
C ALA A 186 0.95 20.31 -23.23
N HIS A 187 -0.03 20.34 -22.33
CA HIS A 187 -1.39 19.95 -22.65
C HIS A 187 -2.21 21.23 -22.87
N ASP A 188 -2.57 21.45 -24.12
CA ASP A 188 -3.54 22.45 -24.57
C ASP A 188 -4.86 22.27 -23.81
N LEU A 189 -5.19 23.25 -22.98
CA LEU A 189 -6.52 23.46 -22.40
C LEU A 189 -7.36 24.25 -23.41
N GLN A 190 -7.96 23.58 -24.39
CA GLN A 190 -9.04 24.15 -25.18
C GLN A 190 -9.90 23.07 -25.87
N ALA A 191 -10.81 22.45 -25.10
CA ALA A 191 -12.05 21.89 -25.63
C ALA A 191 -13.08 21.72 -24.50
N GLN A 192 -14.18 22.47 -24.56
CA GLN A 192 -15.39 22.22 -23.77
C GLN A 192 -16.12 20.98 -24.28
N PRO A 193 -16.68 20.11 -23.42
CA PRO A 193 -17.72 19.18 -23.83
C PRO A 193 -19.13 19.82 -23.68
N PRO A 194 -20.08 19.51 -24.57
CA PRO A 194 -21.46 19.95 -24.42
C PRO A 194 -22.18 19.13 -23.35
N GLY A 195 -23.12 19.79 -22.66
CA GLY A 195 -23.84 19.24 -21.52
C GLY A 195 -24.76 18.07 -21.84
N LEU A 196 -24.97 17.23 -20.83
CA LEU A 196 -26.15 16.40 -20.69
C LEU A 196 -26.47 16.24 -19.20
N SER A 197 -27.64 16.73 -18.81
CA SER A 197 -28.32 16.39 -17.56
C SER A 197 -28.90 14.98 -17.67
N ALA A 198 -28.76 14.17 -16.62
CA ALA A 198 -29.85 13.34 -16.10
C ALA A 198 -29.50 12.74 -14.74
N HIS A 199 -30.32 13.13 -13.75
CA HIS A 199 -30.73 12.39 -12.57
C HIS A 199 -30.52 10.86 -12.62
N LEU A 200 -29.87 10.30 -11.60
CA LEU A 200 -30.21 8.96 -11.09
C LEU A 200 -30.10 8.94 -9.55
N SER A 201 -31.15 8.36 -8.96
CA SER A 201 -31.53 8.39 -7.56
C SER A 201 -30.73 7.40 -6.70
N LEU A 202 -30.35 7.83 -5.50
CA LEU A 202 -29.90 6.95 -4.42
C LEU A 202 -31.02 5.98 -4.03
N THR A 203 -30.74 4.68 -4.07
CA THR A 203 -31.58 3.66 -3.44
C THR A 203 -30.75 2.93 -2.42
N GLU A 204 -31.30 2.88 -1.20
CA GLU A 204 -30.71 2.36 0.03
C GLU A 204 -30.41 0.86 -0.06
N TYR A 205 -29.21 0.44 0.34
CA TYR A 205 -28.93 -0.96 0.64
C TYR A 205 -29.14 -1.21 2.13
N LYS A 206 -30.28 -1.82 2.44
CA LYS A 206 -30.74 -2.22 3.77
C LYS A 206 -30.08 -3.55 4.14
N THR A 207 -29.18 -3.57 5.12
CA THR A 207 -28.65 -4.82 5.68
C THR A 207 -29.64 -5.39 6.70
N THR A 208 -30.33 -6.46 6.33
CA THR A 208 -31.10 -7.30 7.26
C THR A 208 -30.18 -8.33 7.90
N ASN A 209 -30.06 -8.25 9.22
CA ASN A 209 -29.46 -9.25 10.10
C ASN A 209 -30.52 -10.30 10.46
N PRO A 210 -30.28 -11.61 10.30
CA PRO A 210 -31.04 -12.63 11.02
C PRO A 210 -30.20 -13.24 12.15
N GLN A 211 -30.70 -13.03 13.37
CA GLN A 211 -30.26 -13.72 14.58
C GLN A 211 -30.40 -15.24 14.44
N THR A 212 -29.48 -15.97 15.07
CA THR A 212 -29.68 -17.37 15.47
C THR A 212 -29.61 -17.47 17.00
N SER A 213 -30.58 -18.23 17.54
CA SER A 213 -30.94 -18.38 18.96
C SER A 213 -29.93 -19.18 19.80
N PRO A 214 -30.05 -19.13 21.15
CA PRO A 214 -29.10 -19.75 22.07
C PRO A 214 -29.38 -21.25 22.26
N ALA A 215 -28.31 -22.00 22.57
CA ALA A 215 -28.38 -23.39 23.01
C ALA A 215 -27.91 -23.52 24.46
N ARG A 216 -28.83 -24.05 25.28
CA ARG A 216 -28.69 -24.70 26.60
C ARG A 216 -28.15 -23.91 27.80
#